data_AF-A0A5M8QAP9-F1
#
_entry.id   AF-A0A5M8QAP9-F1
#
_cell.length_a   1.000
_cell.length_b   1.000
_cell.length_c   1.000
_cell.angle_alpha   90.00
_cell.angle_beta   90.00
_cell.angle_gamma   90.00
#
_symmetry.space_group_name_H-M   'P 1'
#
loop_
_entity.id
_entity.type
_entity.pdbx_description
1 polymer ?
#
loop_
_entity_poly.entity_id
_entity_poly.type
_entity_poly.pdbx_seq_one_letter_code
_entity_poly.pdbx_strand_id
1 'polypeptide(L)'
;MKKFILSALFVGAVFTAQAQTNLTGAAATSRAVLSMSAQEMSRQMYNELQLNEGQYIKLKALNQARFDKFSEIEKMYGNDAQMREAKIKEVNEQLDQEFAQVLTPKQFTAYLEMDGRATAAPAPASTQTDGTSTDVSGGTTTGTDAEIKVKDDKVKMESGDAKVKLEGDKMKAESASGEMKVKGNTEKLKTESVKYKSSPSETKIITPEGKSKVEHDKMKIKTETTKKKVKN
;
A
#
# COMPACT_ATOMS: atom_id res chain seq x y z
N MET A 1 -54.13 34.23 -51.08
CA MET A 1 -53.57 34.91 -49.87
C MET A 1 -53.14 33.79 -48.93
N LYS A 2 -51.88 33.35 -48.90
CA LYS A 2 -50.69 33.93 -48.24
C LYS A 2 -50.87 34.08 -46.70
N LYS A 3 -50.02 33.31 -45.97
CA LYS A 3 -49.57 33.44 -44.55
C LYS A 3 -50.56 32.79 -43.55
N PHE A 4 -50.21 31.84 -42.69
CA PHE A 4 -49.03 31.59 -41.84
C PHE A 4 -48.87 30.04 -41.72
N ILE A 5 -47.79 29.33 -42.02
CA ILE A 5 -46.38 29.35 -41.58
C ILE A 5 -46.20 29.38 -40.05
N LEU A 6 -45.51 28.34 -39.56
CA LEU A 6 -44.78 28.23 -38.29
C LEU A 6 -45.60 27.94 -37.01
N SER A 7 -45.65 26.68 -36.61
CA SER A 7 -45.19 26.33 -35.25
C SER A 7 -44.70 24.89 -35.22
N ALA A 8 -43.38 24.77 -35.26
CA ALA A 8 -42.64 23.52 -35.33
C ALA A 8 -42.67 22.79 -33.97
N LEU A 9 -43.15 21.55 -33.99
CA LEU A 9 -42.35 20.36 -33.70
C LEU A 9 -41.21 20.58 -32.68
N PHE A 10 -41.56 20.78 -31.40
CA PHE A 10 -40.63 20.66 -30.29
C PHE A 10 -40.47 19.16 -29.95
N VAL A 11 -39.73 18.44 -30.80
CA VAL A 11 -39.17 17.14 -30.43
C VAL A 11 -38.10 17.43 -29.40
N GLY A 12 -38.41 17.14 -28.14
CA GLY A 12 -37.48 17.14 -27.03
C GLY A 12 -36.37 16.12 -27.29
N ALA A 13 -35.32 16.55 -27.96
CA ALA A 13 -34.04 15.89 -27.93
C ALA A 13 -33.52 15.98 -26.49
N VAL A 14 -33.82 14.96 -25.68
CA VAL A 14 -33.08 14.68 -24.46
C VAL A 14 -31.67 14.34 -24.91
N PHE A 15 -30.83 15.34 -25.07
CA PHE A 15 -29.39 15.17 -25.11
C PHE A 15 -28.99 14.60 -23.76
N THR A 16 -28.90 13.28 -23.66
CA THR A 16 -28.06 12.64 -22.66
C THR A 16 -26.64 13.06 -23.01
N ALA A 17 -26.21 14.19 -22.46
CA ALA A 17 -24.81 14.53 -22.34
C ALA A 17 -24.18 13.40 -21.51
N GLN A 18 -23.73 12.35 -22.20
CA GLN A 18 -22.74 11.47 -21.63
C GLN A 18 -21.52 12.36 -21.50
N ALA A 19 -21.30 12.89 -20.30
CA ALA A 19 -20.03 13.43 -19.91
C ALA A 19 -19.02 12.28 -20.09
N GLN A 20 -18.43 12.19 -21.29
CA GLN A 20 -17.13 11.60 -21.48
C GLN A 20 -16.19 12.50 -20.70
N THR A 21 -16.17 12.31 -19.38
CA THR A 21 -15.03 12.69 -18.57
C THR A 21 -13.84 12.01 -19.23
N ASN A 22 -13.06 12.80 -19.96
CA ASN A 22 -11.66 12.49 -20.20
C ASN A 22 -11.07 12.42 -18.79
N LEU A 23 -11.08 11.23 -18.19
CA LEU A 23 -10.35 10.97 -16.95
C LEU A 23 -8.89 11.20 -17.32
N THR A 24 -8.36 12.34 -16.95
CA THR A 24 -6.92 12.62 -16.95
C THR A 24 -6.45 12.55 -15.50
N GLY A 25 -5.21 12.12 -15.26
CA GLY A 25 -4.66 12.02 -13.92
C GLY A 25 -5.07 10.77 -13.13
N ALA A 26 -5.16 10.89 -11.80
CA ALA A 26 -5.21 9.77 -10.86
C ALA A 26 -6.40 8.82 -11.06
N ALA A 27 -7.52 9.35 -11.56
CA ALA A 27 -8.70 8.56 -11.86
C ALA A 27 -8.50 7.63 -13.09
N ALA A 28 -7.72 8.07 -14.08
CA ALA A 28 -7.37 7.24 -15.24
C ALA A 28 -6.45 6.09 -14.83
N THR A 29 -5.43 6.42 -14.02
CA THR A 29 -4.50 5.45 -13.45
C THR A 29 -5.24 4.41 -12.61
N SER A 30 -6.24 4.81 -11.83
CA SER A 30 -7.01 3.86 -11.01
C SER A 30 -7.83 2.87 -11.81
N ARG A 31 -8.50 3.32 -12.88
CA ARG A 31 -9.21 2.41 -13.78
C ARG A 31 -8.26 1.49 -14.53
N ALA A 32 -7.13 2.00 -15.01
CA ALA A 32 -6.12 1.18 -15.67
C ALA A 32 -5.54 0.12 -14.71
N VAL A 33 -5.22 0.54 -13.49
CA VAL A 33 -4.77 -0.36 -12.41
C VAL A 33 -5.83 -1.41 -12.16
N LEU A 34 -7.08 -1.04 -11.86
CA LEU A 34 -8.18 -1.98 -11.58
C LEU A 34 -8.52 -2.91 -12.75
N SER A 35 -8.15 -2.54 -13.98
CA SER A 35 -8.34 -3.38 -15.18
C SER A 35 -7.27 -4.46 -15.37
N MET A 36 -6.08 -4.29 -14.77
CA MET A 36 -5.02 -5.30 -14.75
C MET A 36 -5.02 -6.03 -13.42
N SER A 37 -4.59 -7.29 -13.37
CA SER A 37 -4.38 -7.95 -12.07
C SER A 37 -3.07 -7.48 -11.40
N ALA A 38 -3.03 -7.53 -10.06
CA ALA A 38 -1.80 -7.28 -9.29
C ALA A 38 -0.62 -8.14 -9.78
N GLN A 39 -0.90 -9.36 -10.23
CA GLN A 39 0.10 -10.29 -10.74
C GLN A 39 0.63 -9.86 -12.12
N GLU A 40 -0.22 -9.41 -13.04
CA GLU A 40 0.20 -8.94 -14.36
C GLU A 40 1.01 -7.67 -14.27
N MET A 41 0.54 -6.71 -13.47
CA MET A 41 1.27 -5.47 -13.21
C MET A 41 2.66 -5.73 -12.60
N SER A 42 2.74 -6.66 -11.63
CA SER A 42 4.02 -7.06 -11.05
C SER A 42 4.94 -7.76 -12.05
N ARG A 43 4.39 -8.61 -12.93
CA ARG A 43 5.15 -9.27 -14.00
C ARG A 43 5.68 -8.28 -15.03
N GLN A 44 4.89 -7.29 -15.40
CA GLN A 44 5.33 -6.24 -16.30
C GLN A 44 6.49 -5.45 -15.68
N MET A 45 6.33 -4.99 -14.44
CA MET A 45 7.41 -4.30 -13.73
C MET A 45 8.65 -5.16 -13.51
N TYR A 46 8.50 -6.46 -13.30
CA TYR A 46 9.63 -7.38 -13.20
C TYR A 46 10.50 -7.35 -14.47
N ASN A 47 9.86 -7.42 -15.64
CA ASN A 47 10.55 -7.43 -16.93
C ASN A 47 11.16 -6.06 -17.26
N GLU A 48 10.40 -4.98 -17.07
CA GLU A 48 10.80 -3.62 -17.44
C GLU A 48 11.87 -3.05 -16.50
N LEU A 49 11.74 -3.28 -15.19
CA LEU A 49 12.66 -2.74 -14.18
C LEU A 49 13.81 -3.68 -13.85
N GLN A 50 13.87 -4.85 -14.50
CA GLN A 50 14.89 -5.89 -14.28
C GLN A 50 15.04 -6.20 -12.77
N LEU A 51 13.92 -6.44 -12.11
CA LEU A 51 13.90 -6.62 -10.65
C LEU A 51 14.58 -7.93 -10.26
N ASN A 52 15.26 -7.92 -9.11
CA ASN A 52 15.67 -9.18 -8.49
C ASN A 52 14.49 -9.89 -7.83
N GLU A 53 14.64 -11.17 -7.50
CA GLU A 53 13.55 -12.00 -6.96
C GLU A 53 13.01 -11.47 -5.61
N GLY A 54 13.89 -10.94 -4.75
CA GLY A 54 13.49 -10.34 -3.48
C GLY A 54 12.69 -9.04 -3.65
N GLN A 55 13.11 -8.18 -4.58
CA GLN A 55 12.38 -6.98 -4.98
C GLN A 55 11.04 -7.33 -5.58
N TYR A 56 10.97 -8.34 -6.44
CA TYR A 56 9.74 -8.81 -7.06
C TYR A 56 8.70 -9.27 -6.03
N ILE A 57 9.10 -10.06 -5.03
CA ILE A 57 8.19 -10.53 -3.97
C ILE A 57 7.60 -9.33 -3.20
N LYS A 58 8.44 -8.36 -2.83
CA LYS A 58 7.99 -7.14 -2.14
C LYS A 58 7.07 -6.31 -3.04
N LEU A 59 7.46 -6.11 -4.29
CA LEU A 59 6.68 -5.36 -5.27
C LEU A 59 5.30 -5.99 -5.50
N LYS A 60 5.23 -7.32 -5.55
CA LYS A 60 3.96 -8.05 -5.69
C LYS A 60 3.04 -7.80 -4.49
N ALA A 61 3.57 -7.79 -3.27
CA ALA A 61 2.81 -7.46 -2.08
C ALA A 61 2.32 -6.00 -2.09
N LEU A 62 3.17 -5.06 -2.50
CA LEU A 62 2.82 -3.64 -2.64
C LEU A 62 1.72 -3.42 -3.68
N ASN A 63 1.83 -4.09 -4.83
CA ASN A 63 0.79 -4.02 -5.85
C ASN A 63 -0.51 -4.61 -5.33
N GLN A 64 -0.50 -5.76 -4.66
CA GLN A 64 -1.71 -6.31 -4.06
C GLN A 64 -2.36 -5.31 -3.08
N ALA A 65 -1.57 -4.68 -2.21
CA ALA A 65 -2.07 -3.65 -1.30
C ALA A 65 -2.64 -2.42 -2.04
N ARG A 66 -2.05 -2.03 -3.19
CA ARG A 66 -2.59 -0.97 -4.06
C ARG A 66 -3.99 -1.32 -4.54
N PHE A 67 -4.20 -2.54 -5.02
CA PHE A 67 -5.52 -3.01 -5.46
C PHE A 67 -6.56 -3.01 -4.35
N ASP A 68 -6.18 -3.53 -3.17
CA ASP A 68 -7.09 -3.61 -2.03
C ASP A 68 -7.53 -2.20 -1.59
N LYS A 69 -6.57 -1.26 -1.47
CA LYS A 69 -6.86 0.15 -1.13
C LYS A 69 -7.72 0.84 -2.20
N PHE A 70 -7.44 0.61 -3.48
CA PHE A 70 -8.23 1.21 -4.57
C PHE A 70 -9.65 0.68 -4.59
N SER A 71 -9.84 -0.63 -4.41
CA SER A 71 -11.17 -1.24 -4.32
C SER A 71 -11.96 -0.70 -3.12
N GLU A 72 -11.30 -0.51 -1.98
CA GLU A 72 -11.91 0.10 -0.80
C GLU A 72 -12.32 1.56 -1.05
N ILE A 73 -11.45 2.35 -1.69
CA ILE A 73 -11.73 3.74 -2.06
C ILE A 73 -12.92 3.82 -3.04
N GLU A 74 -12.97 2.96 -4.05
CA GLU A 74 -14.10 2.92 -4.98
C GLU A 74 -15.41 2.57 -4.26
N LYS A 75 -15.37 1.65 -3.30
CA LYS A 75 -16.54 1.28 -2.51
C LYS A 75 -17.00 2.41 -1.59
N MET A 76 -16.08 3.10 -0.91
CA MET A 76 -16.41 4.16 0.04
C MET A 76 -16.81 5.48 -0.64
N TYR A 77 -16.16 5.82 -1.75
CA TYR A 77 -16.31 7.10 -2.44
C TYR A 77 -16.88 6.94 -3.86
N GLY A 78 -17.63 5.86 -4.13
CA GLY A 78 -18.25 5.63 -5.44
C GLY A 78 -19.14 6.78 -5.90
N ASN A 79 -19.83 7.44 -4.96
CA ASN A 79 -20.75 8.54 -5.21
C ASN A 79 -20.09 9.94 -5.20
N ASP A 80 -18.83 10.05 -4.74
CA ASP A 80 -18.11 11.32 -4.64
C ASP A 80 -16.80 11.23 -5.42
N ALA A 81 -16.83 11.72 -6.66
CA ALA A 81 -15.70 11.65 -7.56
C ALA A 81 -14.49 12.46 -7.07
N GLN A 82 -14.71 13.61 -6.41
CA GLN A 82 -13.62 14.47 -5.95
C GLN A 82 -12.90 13.84 -4.76
N MET A 83 -13.65 13.35 -3.77
CA MET A 83 -13.06 12.65 -2.62
C MET A 83 -12.35 11.36 -3.04
N ARG A 84 -12.95 10.61 -3.99
CA ARG A 84 -12.33 9.40 -4.55
C ARG A 84 -10.96 9.72 -5.16
N GLU A 85 -10.89 10.75 -6.00
CA GLU A 85 -9.65 11.15 -6.67
C GLU A 85 -8.59 11.64 -5.67
N ALA A 86 -8.98 12.44 -4.68
CA ALA A 86 -8.08 12.89 -3.62
C ALA A 86 -7.49 11.70 -2.84
N LYS A 87 -8.32 10.71 -2.50
CA LYS A 87 -7.88 9.51 -1.77
C LYS A 87 -7.00 8.59 -2.59
N ILE A 88 -7.30 8.42 -3.88
CA ILE A 88 -6.43 7.69 -4.81
C ILE A 88 -5.05 8.35 -4.86
N LYS A 89 -5.00 9.68 -4.97
CA LYS A 89 -3.74 10.42 -5.03
C LYS A 89 -2.92 10.21 -3.76
N GLU A 90 -3.54 10.34 -2.59
CA GLU A 90 -2.91 10.08 -1.29
C GLU A 90 -2.33 8.65 -1.20
N VAL A 91 -3.08 7.64 -1.66
CA VAL A 91 -2.61 6.26 -1.69
C VAL A 91 -1.44 6.06 -2.65
N ASN A 92 -1.46 6.70 -3.83
CA ASN A 92 -0.34 6.64 -4.76
C ASN A 92 0.93 7.25 -4.15
N GLU A 93 0.82 8.41 -3.47
CA GLU A 93 1.97 9.05 -2.82
C GLU A 93 2.57 8.17 -1.72
N GLN A 94 1.74 7.50 -0.92
CA GLN A 94 2.22 6.53 0.08
C GLN A 94 2.93 5.34 -0.57
N LEU A 95 2.34 4.78 -1.63
CA LEU A 95 2.93 3.64 -2.34
C LEU A 95 4.25 4.01 -3.02
N ASP A 96 4.38 5.22 -3.56
CA ASP A 96 5.64 5.69 -4.15
C ASP A 96 6.77 5.70 -3.12
N GLN A 97 6.49 6.11 -1.87
CA GLN A 97 7.46 6.06 -0.79
C GLN A 97 7.86 4.62 -0.44
N GLU A 98 6.92 3.69 -0.47
CA GLU A 98 7.20 2.27 -0.26
C GLU A 98 7.99 1.66 -1.43
N PHE A 99 7.67 2.03 -2.68
CA PHE A 99 8.42 1.63 -3.87
C PHE A 99 9.86 2.16 -3.84
N ALA A 100 10.07 3.40 -3.41
CA ALA A 100 11.40 4.00 -3.30
C ALA A 100 12.32 3.27 -2.31
N GLN A 101 11.75 2.56 -1.32
CA GLN A 101 12.53 1.74 -0.38
C GLN A 101 12.90 0.36 -0.94
N VAL A 102 12.14 -0.15 -1.90
CA VAL A 102 12.34 -1.48 -2.50
C VAL A 102 13.18 -1.40 -3.77
N LEU A 103 12.96 -0.35 -4.57
CA LEU A 103 13.60 -0.14 -5.85
C LEU A 103 14.90 0.63 -5.69
N THR A 104 15.87 0.34 -6.56
CA THR A 104 17.03 1.23 -6.70
C THR A 104 16.59 2.57 -7.30
N PRO A 105 17.34 3.67 -7.12
CA PRO A 105 16.97 4.96 -7.69
C PRO A 105 16.69 4.92 -9.20
N LYS A 106 17.51 4.18 -9.96
CA LYS A 106 17.32 3.99 -11.41
C LYS A 106 16.00 3.26 -11.74
N GLN A 107 15.67 2.22 -10.98
CA GLN A 107 14.42 1.47 -11.15
C GLN A 107 13.20 2.31 -10.76
N PHE A 108 13.33 3.14 -9.72
CA PHE A 108 12.26 4.02 -9.30
C PHE A 108 11.96 5.11 -10.33
N THR A 109 12.99 5.71 -10.95
CA THR A 109 12.80 6.65 -12.07
C THR A 109 12.07 5.98 -13.24
N ALA A 110 12.50 4.78 -13.65
CA ALA A 110 11.83 4.03 -14.72
C ALA A 110 10.38 3.68 -14.36
N TYR A 111 10.09 3.38 -13.09
CA TYR A 111 8.72 3.18 -12.61
C TYR A 111 7.85 4.45 -12.77
N LEU A 112 8.37 5.63 -12.41
CA LEU A 112 7.64 6.89 -12.59
C LEU A 112 7.37 7.21 -14.07
N GLU A 113 8.32 6.87 -14.96
CA GLU A 113 8.14 6.97 -16.41
C GLU A 113 7.04 6.04 -16.92
N MET A 114 7.02 4.78 -16.47
CA MET A 114 5.98 3.82 -16.83
C MET A 114 4.58 4.25 -16.39
N ASP A 115 4.45 4.87 -15.20
CA ASP A 115 3.17 5.31 -14.66
C ASP A 115 2.71 6.67 -15.23
N GLY A 116 3.47 7.25 -16.18
CA GLY A 116 3.18 8.55 -16.79
C GLY A 116 3.36 9.73 -15.85
N ARG A 117 4.06 9.52 -14.72
CA ARG A 117 4.31 10.50 -13.66
C ARG A 117 5.74 11.02 -13.66
N ALA A 118 6.51 10.75 -14.71
CA ALA A 118 7.81 11.33 -14.92
C ALA A 118 7.72 12.86 -15.02
N THR A 119 7.86 13.53 -13.89
CA THR A 119 8.30 14.91 -13.85
C THR A 119 9.74 14.93 -14.33
N ALA A 120 10.06 15.81 -15.29
CA ALA A 120 11.40 16.00 -15.84
C ALA A 120 12.49 15.82 -14.78
N ALA A 121 13.35 14.82 -14.99
CA ALA A 121 14.39 14.44 -14.05
C ALA A 121 15.26 15.64 -13.65
N PRO A 122 15.68 15.77 -12.37
CA PRO A 122 16.87 16.55 -12.07
C PRO A 122 18.08 15.86 -12.74
N ALA A 123 18.85 16.63 -13.49
CA ALA A 123 20.02 16.16 -14.24
C ALA A 123 21.02 15.39 -13.34
N PRO A 124 21.78 14.42 -13.90
CA PRO A 124 22.71 13.61 -13.13
C PRO A 124 23.94 14.45 -12.75
N ALA A 125 24.06 14.82 -11.48
CA ALA A 125 25.33 15.29 -10.93
C ALA A 125 26.12 14.08 -10.41
N SER A 126 27.25 13.86 -11.07
CA SER A 126 28.30 12.90 -10.77
C SER A 126 28.74 12.88 -9.30
N THR A 127 29.10 11.68 -8.85
CA THR A 127 29.82 11.36 -7.63
C THR A 127 31.02 12.30 -7.39
N GLN A 128 30.94 13.11 -6.35
CA GLN A 128 32.12 13.59 -5.64
C GLN A 128 31.90 13.34 -4.15
N THR A 129 32.70 12.40 -3.65
CA THR A 129 33.02 12.22 -2.24
C THR A 129 33.61 13.52 -1.72
N ASP A 130 32.85 14.29 -0.96
CA ASP A 130 33.42 15.18 0.03
C ASP A 130 32.39 15.48 1.12
N GLY A 131 32.84 15.53 2.36
CA GLY A 131 31.99 15.66 3.53
C GLY A 131 31.15 16.93 3.45
N THR A 132 29.83 16.79 3.39
CA THR A 132 28.91 17.89 3.65
C THR A 132 27.67 17.33 4.33
N SER A 133 27.52 17.75 5.58
CA SER A 133 26.32 17.61 6.38
C SER A 133 25.18 18.29 5.64
N THR A 134 24.29 17.53 5.01
CA THR A 134 23.07 18.07 4.43
C THR A 134 21.98 18.03 5.48
N ASP A 135 21.77 19.20 6.10
CA ASP A 135 20.60 19.56 6.88
C ASP A 135 19.32 19.23 6.09
N VAL A 136 18.57 18.26 6.59
CA VAL A 136 17.19 17.99 6.16
C VAL A 136 16.29 18.97 6.91
N SER A 137 16.13 20.15 6.34
CA SER A 137 15.06 21.11 6.65
C SER A 137 14.02 21.01 5.54
N GLY A 138 12.71 20.91 5.76
CA GLY A 138 11.91 20.95 6.96
C GLY A 138 10.46 20.83 6.51
N GLY A 139 9.72 19.89 7.10
CA GLY A 139 8.34 19.59 6.74
C GLY A 139 7.59 19.01 7.93
N THR A 140 7.39 19.86 8.94
CA THR A 140 6.43 19.71 10.04
C THR A 140 6.61 18.50 10.97
N THR A 141 7.59 18.58 11.86
CA THR A 141 7.55 17.88 13.15
C THR A 141 7.14 18.87 14.24
N THR A 142 5.84 18.96 14.52
CA THR A 142 5.41 19.35 15.86
C THR A 142 5.89 18.28 16.83
N GLY A 143 6.68 18.72 17.82
CA GLY A 143 7.66 17.92 18.53
C GLY A 143 7.14 16.65 19.20
N THR A 144 7.78 15.54 18.85
CA THR A 144 8.02 14.40 19.73
C THR A 144 9.46 14.00 19.51
N ASP A 145 10.28 13.99 20.56
CA ASP A 145 11.70 13.63 20.51
C ASP A 145 11.86 12.20 19.98
N ALA A 146 12.11 12.07 18.68
CA ALA A 146 12.43 10.80 18.04
C ALA A 146 13.95 10.65 17.97
N GLU A 147 14.51 9.71 18.72
CA GLU A 147 15.93 9.38 18.68
C GLU A 147 16.18 8.24 17.69
N ILE A 148 17.00 8.50 16.67
CA ILE A 148 17.42 7.50 15.68
C ILE A 148 18.86 7.09 15.96
N LYS A 149 19.09 5.81 16.24
CA LYS A 149 20.41 5.18 16.45
C LYS A 149 20.70 4.20 15.33
N VAL A 150 21.73 4.46 14.54
CA VAL A 150 22.24 3.55 13.51
C VAL A 150 23.57 2.95 13.99
N LYS A 151 23.67 1.62 14.05
CA LYS A 151 24.91 0.89 14.34
C LYS A 151 25.03 -0.29 13.38
N ASP A 152 26.08 -0.29 12.57
CA ASP A 152 26.30 -1.29 11.53
C ASP A 152 25.06 -1.41 10.62
N ASP A 153 24.55 -2.62 10.39
CA ASP A 153 23.32 -2.91 9.62
C ASP A 153 22.04 -2.84 10.46
N LYS A 154 22.10 -2.21 11.65
CA LYS A 154 20.98 -2.11 12.59
C LYS A 154 20.49 -0.67 12.67
N VAL A 155 19.24 -0.46 12.27
CA VAL A 155 18.54 0.80 12.48
C VAL A 155 17.61 0.66 13.67
N LYS A 156 17.72 1.55 14.64
CA LYS A 156 16.85 1.62 15.81
C LYS A 156 16.26 3.02 15.90
N MET A 157 14.93 3.11 15.89
CA MET A 157 14.20 4.35 16.09
C MET A 157 13.40 4.25 17.38
N GLU A 158 13.52 5.25 18.25
CA GLU A 158 12.78 5.36 19.50
C GLU A 158 12.00 6.69 19.49
N SER A 159 10.70 6.65 19.76
CA SER A 159 9.84 7.83 19.89
C SER A 159 8.86 7.59 21.04
N GLY A 160 9.10 8.23 22.18
CA GLY A 160 8.38 7.93 23.43
C GLY A 160 8.48 6.44 23.80
N ASP A 161 7.34 5.79 24.03
CA ASP A 161 7.24 4.35 24.33
C ASP A 161 7.34 3.45 23.09
N ALA A 162 7.34 4.05 21.89
CA ALA A 162 7.43 3.31 20.63
C ALA A 162 8.89 3.09 20.22
N LYS A 163 9.20 1.87 19.80
CA LYS A 163 10.55 1.45 19.44
C LYS A 163 10.53 0.52 18.24
N VAL A 164 11.18 0.93 17.17
CA VAL A 164 11.32 0.14 15.94
C VAL A 164 12.79 -0.26 15.79
N LYS A 165 13.02 -1.54 15.52
CA LYS A 165 14.34 -2.10 15.21
C LYS A 165 14.26 -2.83 13.87
N LEU A 166 15.17 -2.47 12.98
CA LEU A 166 15.38 -3.12 11.68
C LEU A 166 16.78 -3.72 11.69
N GLU A 167 16.90 -4.99 11.33
CA GLU A 167 18.16 -5.74 11.26
C GLU A 167 18.07 -6.78 10.15
N GLY A 168 18.56 -6.44 8.94
CA GLY A 168 18.38 -7.24 7.74
C GLY A 168 16.89 -7.53 7.46
N ASP A 169 16.52 -8.80 7.31
CA ASP A 169 15.13 -9.24 7.09
C ASP A 169 14.27 -9.34 8.37
N LYS A 170 14.75 -8.77 9.48
CA LYS A 170 14.03 -8.74 10.75
C LYS A 170 13.53 -7.33 11.03
N MET A 171 12.22 -7.23 11.26
CA MET A 171 11.60 -6.03 11.80
C MET A 171 11.01 -6.35 13.17
N LYS A 172 11.26 -5.49 14.15
CA LYS A 172 10.61 -5.54 15.45
C LYS A 172 10.09 -4.15 15.79
N ALA A 173 8.78 -4.03 15.99
CA ALA A 173 8.14 -2.84 16.51
C ALA A 173 7.58 -3.15 17.91
N GLU A 174 7.86 -2.29 18.87
CA GLU A 174 7.33 -2.31 20.23
C GLU A 174 6.61 -0.98 20.47
N SER A 175 5.45 -1.03 21.10
CA SER A 175 4.72 0.12 21.63
C SER A 175 4.09 -0.28 22.96
N ALA A 176 3.47 0.68 23.64
CA ALA A 176 2.66 0.40 24.83
C ALA A 176 1.51 -0.59 24.55
N SER A 177 0.99 -0.63 23.31
CA SER A 177 -0.14 -1.48 22.92
C SER A 177 0.27 -2.89 22.46
N GLY A 178 1.56 -3.14 22.20
CA GLY A 178 2.01 -4.47 21.83
C GLY A 178 3.38 -4.54 21.15
N GLU A 179 3.73 -5.77 20.77
CA GLU A 179 4.96 -6.13 20.07
C GLU A 179 4.62 -6.80 18.73
N MET A 180 5.12 -6.26 17.63
CA MET A 180 5.11 -6.89 16.31
C MET A 180 6.53 -7.33 15.93
N LYS A 181 6.66 -8.55 15.40
CA LYS A 181 7.93 -9.11 14.90
C LYS A 181 7.71 -9.76 13.55
N VAL A 182 8.46 -9.30 12.56
CA VAL A 182 8.55 -9.92 11.24
C VAL A 182 9.95 -10.49 11.07
N LYS A 183 10.07 -11.73 10.64
CA LYS A 183 11.34 -12.38 10.30
C LYS A 183 11.14 -13.29 9.09
N GLY A 184 11.59 -12.85 7.92
CA GLY A 184 11.30 -13.53 6.66
C GLY A 184 9.79 -13.76 6.49
N ASN A 185 9.37 -15.00 6.24
CA ASN A 185 7.95 -15.35 6.06
C ASN A 185 7.19 -15.62 7.38
N THR A 186 7.74 -15.22 8.53
CA THR A 186 7.08 -15.37 9.83
C THR A 186 6.70 -14.01 10.39
N GLU A 187 5.42 -13.88 10.75
CA GLU A 187 4.86 -12.70 11.39
C GLU A 187 4.34 -13.07 12.78
N LYS A 188 4.61 -12.22 13.76
CA LYS A 188 4.11 -12.36 15.13
C LYS A 188 3.60 -11.01 15.60
N LEU A 189 2.40 -11.01 16.17
CA LEU A 189 1.84 -9.86 16.87
C LEU A 189 1.44 -10.30 18.27
N LYS A 190 1.78 -9.51 19.27
CA LYS A 190 1.39 -9.73 20.66
C LYS A 190 0.85 -8.41 21.21
N THR A 191 -0.43 -8.38 21.50
CA THR A 191 -1.05 -7.34 22.31
C THR A 191 -1.42 -7.93 23.67
N GLU A 192 -2.04 -7.13 24.54
CA GLU A 192 -2.54 -7.60 25.83
C GLU A 192 -3.59 -8.71 25.67
N SER A 193 -4.50 -8.56 24.71
CA SER A 193 -5.62 -9.46 24.49
C SER A 193 -5.33 -10.54 23.45
N VAL A 194 -4.50 -10.26 22.44
CA VAL A 194 -4.35 -11.12 21.27
C VAL A 194 -2.89 -11.50 21.04
N LYS A 195 -2.64 -12.80 20.85
CA LYS A 195 -1.36 -13.30 20.34
C LYS A 195 -1.58 -13.97 18.99
N TYR A 196 -1.04 -13.36 17.96
CA TYR A 196 -1.05 -13.85 16.60
C TYR A 196 0.36 -14.32 16.20
N LYS A 197 0.42 -15.44 15.50
CA LYS A 197 1.63 -15.95 14.85
C LYS A 197 1.24 -16.57 13.53
N SER A 198 1.80 -16.08 12.45
CA SER A 198 1.72 -16.68 11.13
C SER A 198 3.09 -17.12 10.66
N SER A 199 3.11 -18.27 10.00
CA SER A 199 4.26 -18.90 9.36
C SER A 199 3.78 -19.68 8.14
N PRO A 200 4.65 -20.04 7.19
CA PRO A 200 4.21 -20.66 5.93
C PRO A 200 3.35 -21.93 6.10
N SER A 201 3.50 -22.66 7.20
CA SER A 201 2.78 -23.90 7.47
C SER A 201 1.71 -23.80 8.55
N GLU A 202 1.66 -22.70 9.31
CA GLU A 202 0.77 -22.58 10.46
C GLU A 202 0.40 -21.11 10.73
N THR A 203 -0.90 -20.88 10.91
CA THR A 203 -1.44 -19.65 11.51
C THR A 203 -2.08 -19.96 12.86
N LYS A 204 -1.72 -19.20 13.88
CA LYS A 204 -2.20 -19.38 15.25
C LYS A 204 -2.64 -18.06 15.84
N ILE A 205 -3.88 -18.05 16.34
CA ILE A 205 -4.50 -16.91 17.03
C ILE A 205 -4.86 -17.37 18.44
N ILE A 206 -4.43 -16.62 19.44
CA ILE A 206 -4.85 -16.80 20.83
C ILE A 206 -5.54 -15.50 21.23
N THR A 207 -6.80 -15.60 21.62
CA THR A 207 -7.58 -14.53 22.25
C THR A 207 -7.95 -14.97 23.67
N PRO A 208 -8.55 -14.11 24.52
CA PRO A 208 -9.02 -14.53 25.83
C PRO A 208 -10.14 -15.58 25.74
N GLU A 209 -10.88 -15.61 24.63
CA GLU A 209 -12.00 -16.53 24.41
C GLU A 209 -11.56 -17.93 23.95
N GLY A 210 -10.33 -18.05 23.45
CA GLY A 210 -9.79 -19.32 23.01
C GLY A 210 -8.59 -19.24 22.08
N LYS A 211 -8.24 -20.40 21.54
CA LYS A 211 -7.11 -20.58 20.64
C LYS A 211 -7.58 -21.21 19.34
N SER A 212 -7.31 -20.54 18.23
CA SER A 212 -7.46 -21.07 16.88
C SER A 212 -6.10 -21.39 16.29
N LYS A 213 -5.98 -22.54 15.63
CA LYS A 213 -4.77 -22.97 14.92
C LYS A 213 -5.17 -23.59 13.59
N VAL A 214 -4.56 -23.11 12.50
CA VAL A 214 -4.78 -23.58 11.12
C VAL A 214 -3.45 -24.11 10.58
N GLU A 215 -3.44 -25.37 10.12
CA GLU A 215 -2.27 -26.05 9.53
C GLU A 215 -2.70 -26.72 8.21
N HIS A 216 -2.18 -26.31 7.06
CA HIS A 216 -2.31 -26.85 5.69
C HIS A 216 -3.68 -27.35 5.16
N ASP A 217 -4.52 -28.02 5.96
CA ASP A 217 -5.91 -28.43 5.71
C ASP A 217 -6.72 -28.68 7.01
N LYS A 218 -6.16 -28.37 8.18
CA LYS A 218 -6.73 -28.66 9.50
C LYS A 218 -6.93 -27.38 10.29
N MET A 219 -8.18 -27.12 10.69
CA MET A 219 -8.52 -26.07 11.65
C MET A 219 -8.81 -26.70 13.02
N LYS A 220 -8.11 -26.25 14.05
CA LYS A 220 -8.33 -26.63 15.45
C LYS A 220 -8.73 -25.39 16.24
N ILE A 221 -9.98 -25.33 16.68
CA ILE A 221 -10.49 -24.29 17.57
C ILE A 221 -10.65 -24.89 18.96
N LYS A 222 -10.07 -24.24 19.97
CA LYS A 222 -10.25 -24.57 21.38
C LYS A 222 -10.80 -23.33 22.08
N THR A 223 -12.12 -23.28 22.28
CA THR A 223 -12.78 -22.28 23.14
C THR A 223 -12.68 -22.72 24.60
N GLU A 224 -12.55 -21.77 25.52
CA GLU A 224 -12.49 -22.10 26.96
C GLU A 224 -13.84 -22.57 27.53
N THR A 225 -14.95 -22.32 26.83
CA THR A 225 -16.29 -22.46 27.41
C THR A 225 -16.98 -23.82 27.25
N THR A 226 -16.49 -24.81 26.51
CA THR A 226 -17.06 -26.18 26.62
C THR A 226 -16.23 -27.23 25.90
N LYS A 227 -15.81 -28.29 26.61
CA LYS A 227 -15.33 -29.55 26.03
C LYS A 227 -16.50 -30.28 25.32
N LYS A 228 -16.99 -29.80 24.18
CA LYS A 228 -17.90 -30.59 23.33
C LYS A 228 -17.10 -31.23 22.20
N LYS A 229 -16.83 -32.52 22.37
CA LYS A 229 -16.22 -33.42 21.39
C LYS A 229 -17.26 -33.66 20.30
N VAL A 230 -17.15 -33.00 19.14
CA VAL A 230 -17.89 -33.41 17.95
C VAL A 230 -17.06 -34.50 17.27
N LYS A 231 -17.57 -35.74 17.30
CA LYS A 231 -17.09 -36.82 16.43
C LYS A 231 -17.73 -36.60 15.06
N ASN A 232 -16.90 -36.47 14.02
CA ASN A 232 -17.34 -36.77 12.66
C ASN A 232 -17.62 -38.27 12.53
#